data_AF-A0A858R1T7-F1
#
_entry.id   AF-A0A858R1T7-F1
#
_cell.length_a   1.000
_cell.length_b   1.000
_cell.length_c   1.000
_cell.angle_alpha   90.00
_cell.angle_beta   90.00
_cell.angle_gamma   90.00
#
_symmetry.space_group_name_H-M   'P 1'
#
loop_
_entity.id
_entity.type
_entity.pdbx_description
1 polymer ?
#
loop_
_entity_poly.entity_id
_entity_poly.type
_entity_poly.pdbx_seq_one_letter_code
_entity_poly.pdbx_strand_id
1 'polypeptide(L)'
;MIAVVSHDAGGAEILSSYIRRAGLDFNLVLSGPAVRVFERKLGSFVNVDLKTALHNSDLLLCGSSYPASFELEAIKQAREQGKRSVVFLDHWINYRQRFERNGFTVLPDEIWVGDPDAECIAREQLPEIPVRLIENPYFSDLIAEIQARARKYVNTDIKARALFLSQPISAHESRASYPDLDRGYTEQQALRYFLRNIHLLGQPVKEVLIRLHPSEQPGKYDGIEMEFDFPIRIDASADLIDSIFAVDFVVGMDSMAMVVGLLADKTVICCIPPEGKPCRLPHAEILHLRDW
;
A
#
# COMPACT_ATOMS: atom_id res chain seq x y z
N MET A 1 27.96 4.07 -4.22
CA MET A 1 27.03 4.33 -3.09
C MET A 1 25.72 4.89 -3.64
N ILE A 2 24.56 4.57 -3.06
CA ILE A 2 23.25 5.04 -3.55
C ILE A 2 22.60 6.03 -2.59
N ALA A 3 21.93 7.06 -3.11
CA ALA A 3 21.07 7.93 -2.31
C ALA A 3 19.66 7.33 -2.30
N VAL A 4 19.13 7.01 -1.12
CA VAL A 4 17.79 6.45 -0.94
C VAL A 4 16.88 7.51 -0.35
N VAL A 5 15.84 7.90 -1.10
CA VAL A 5 14.91 8.95 -0.69
C VAL A 5 13.49 8.40 -0.59
N SER A 6 12.83 8.62 0.55
CA SER A 6 11.46 8.15 0.76
C SER A 6 10.70 8.98 1.79
N HIS A 7 9.42 9.22 1.53
CA HIS A 7 8.49 9.90 2.44
C HIS A 7 7.33 9.00 2.88
N ASP A 8 6.58 8.45 1.92
CA ASP A 8 5.40 7.64 2.21
C ASP A 8 5.74 6.21 2.61
N ALA A 9 4.87 5.59 3.42
CA ALA A 9 5.10 4.26 3.98
C ALA A 9 5.27 3.18 2.91
N GLY A 10 4.45 3.18 1.86
CA GLY A 10 4.50 2.15 0.80
C GLY A 10 5.84 2.13 0.06
N GLY A 11 6.28 3.30 -0.44
CA GLY A 11 7.62 3.46 -1.02
C GLY A 11 8.73 3.09 -0.03
N ALA A 12 8.56 3.38 1.26
CA ALA A 12 9.54 3.01 2.26
C ALA A 12 9.62 1.49 2.47
N GLU A 13 8.49 0.77 2.45
CA GLU A 13 8.47 -0.68 2.60
C GLU A 13 9.31 -1.36 1.51
N ILE A 14 9.09 -0.98 0.25
CA ILE A 14 9.79 -1.59 -0.88
C ILE A 14 11.28 -1.24 -0.90
N LEU A 15 11.64 0.02 -0.67
CA LEU A 15 13.03 0.47 -0.69
C LEU A 15 13.86 -0.11 0.45
N SER A 16 13.33 -0.10 1.67
CA SER A 16 14.02 -0.67 2.84
C SER A 16 14.25 -2.17 2.68
N SER A 17 13.28 -2.90 2.11
CA SER A 17 13.43 -4.31 1.77
C SER A 17 14.49 -4.52 0.68
N TYR A 18 14.48 -3.70 -0.37
CA TYR A 18 15.44 -3.78 -1.47
C TYR A 18 16.88 -3.64 -0.98
N ILE A 19 17.20 -2.54 -0.27
CA ILE A 19 18.58 -2.27 0.14
C ILE A 19 19.09 -3.26 1.19
N ARG A 20 18.20 -3.72 2.09
CA ARG A 20 18.53 -4.75 3.08
C ARG A 20 18.93 -6.07 2.42
N ARG A 21 18.20 -6.47 1.38
CA ARG A 21 18.45 -7.72 0.65
C ARG A 21 19.65 -7.62 -0.27
N ALA A 22 19.84 -6.47 -0.92
CA ALA A 22 20.92 -6.26 -1.86
C ALA A 22 22.28 -6.01 -1.19
N GLY A 23 22.30 -5.64 0.10
CA GLY A 23 23.54 -5.38 0.85
C GLY A 23 24.33 -4.19 0.29
N LEU A 24 23.64 -3.15 -0.18
CA LEU A 24 24.24 -1.99 -0.83
C LEU A 24 24.69 -0.94 0.18
N ASP A 25 25.74 -0.19 -0.15
CA ASP A 25 26.09 1.04 0.56
C ASP A 25 25.15 2.17 0.18
N PHE A 26 24.51 2.80 1.17
CA PHE A 26 23.51 3.84 0.95
C PHE A 26 23.65 5.05 1.89
N ASN A 27 23.18 6.20 1.39
CA ASN A 27 22.84 7.37 2.18
C ASN A 27 21.31 7.49 2.26
N LEU A 28 20.75 7.70 3.45
CA LEU A 28 19.30 7.82 3.63
C LEU A 28 18.88 9.28 3.73
N VAL A 29 17.80 9.62 3.02
CA VAL A 29 17.10 10.91 3.12
C VAL A 29 15.61 10.59 3.30
N LEU A 30 15.19 10.50 4.56
CA LEU A 30 13.87 10.04 4.95
C LEU A 30 13.07 11.15 5.60
N SER A 31 11.76 11.16 5.34
CA SER A 31 10.82 12.05 6.00
C SER A 31 9.47 11.33 6.19
N GLY A 32 8.55 11.93 6.94
CA GLY A 32 7.20 11.39 7.09
C GLY A 32 7.15 9.94 7.63
N PRO A 33 6.15 9.14 7.21
CA PRO A 33 6.00 7.75 7.61
C PRO A 33 7.21 6.85 7.31
N ALA A 34 8.01 7.17 6.28
CA ALA A 34 9.15 6.35 5.86
C ALA A 34 10.18 6.15 6.99
N VAL A 35 10.39 7.16 7.84
CA VAL A 35 11.35 7.11 8.96
C VAL A 35 11.11 5.87 9.84
N ARG A 36 9.86 5.64 10.25
CA ARG A 36 9.50 4.50 11.12
C ARG A 36 9.63 3.15 10.42
N VAL A 37 9.36 3.11 9.10
CA VAL A 37 9.48 1.88 8.31
C VAL A 37 10.95 1.45 8.22
N PHE A 38 11.85 2.38 7.92
CA PHE A 38 13.28 2.11 7.89
C PHE A 38 13.83 1.75 9.26
N GLU A 39 13.40 2.45 10.32
CA GLU A 39 13.83 2.14 11.70
C GLU A 39 13.46 0.72 12.10
N ARG A 40 12.23 0.29 11.78
CA ARG A 40 11.75 -1.06 12.05
C ARG A 40 12.56 -2.14 11.31
N LYS A 41 13.00 -1.87 10.09
CA LYS A 41 13.67 -2.86 9.22
C LYS A 41 15.18 -2.89 9.31
N LEU A 42 15.81 -1.76 9.57
CA LEU A 42 17.27 -1.58 9.57
C LEU A 42 17.83 -1.23 10.96
N GLY A 43 16.98 -0.90 11.93
CA GLY A 43 17.40 -0.37 13.22
C GLY A 43 17.80 1.10 13.11
N SER A 44 18.78 1.50 13.92
CA SER A 44 19.27 2.89 13.91
C SER A 44 20.00 3.22 12.60
N PHE A 45 19.72 4.40 12.07
CA PHE A 45 20.35 4.90 10.85
C PHE A 45 20.69 6.39 10.97
N VAL A 46 21.54 6.87 10.06
CA VAL A 46 21.84 8.29 9.91
C VAL A 46 21.03 8.84 8.74
N ASN A 47 20.18 9.81 9.03
CA ASN A 47 19.45 10.56 8.03
C ASN A 47 20.28 11.80 7.65
N VAL A 48 20.64 11.95 6.38
CA VAL A 48 21.45 13.07 5.88
C VAL A 48 20.60 14.01 5.04
N ASP A 49 21.08 15.23 4.80
CA ASP A 49 20.41 16.14 3.89
C ASP A 49 20.54 15.67 2.43
N LEU A 50 19.55 16.03 1.61
CA LEU A 50 19.45 15.60 0.22
C LEU A 50 20.68 15.96 -0.62
N LYS A 51 21.24 17.16 -0.42
CA LYS A 51 22.39 17.64 -1.19
C LYS A 51 23.62 16.80 -0.88
N THR A 52 23.88 16.53 0.40
CA THR A 52 24.97 15.66 0.85
C THR A 52 24.80 14.23 0.35
N ALA A 53 23.58 13.68 0.43
CA ALA A 53 23.31 12.33 -0.07
C ALA A 53 23.61 12.19 -1.57
N LEU A 54 23.12 13.13 -2.40
CA LEU A 54 23.33 13.12 -3.85
C LEU A 54 24.80 13.33 -4.22
N HIS A 55 25.50 14.23 -3.53
CA HIS A 55 26.93 14.45 -3.76
C HIS A 55 27.75 13.18 -3.52
N ASN A 56 27.45 12.46 -2.44
CA ASN A 56 28.17 11.26 -2.01
C ASN A 56 27.69 9.96 -2.67
N SER A 57 26.76 10.04 -3.63
CA SER A 57 26.16 8.87 -4.27
C SER A 57 26.26 8.94 -5.79
N ASP A 58 26.26 7.78 -6.44
CA ASP A 58 26.35 7.65 -7.90
C ASP A 58 24.98 7.69 -8.57
N LEU A 59 23.94 7.29 -7.83
CA LEU A 59 22.55 7.26 -8.29
C LEU A 59 21.59 7.61 -7.15
N LEU A 60 20.42 8.12 -7.53
CA LEU A 60 19.24 8.28 -6.69
C LEU A 60 18.29 7.09 -6.90
N LEU A 61 17.90 6.44 -5.81
CA LEU A 61 16.81 5.47 -5.77
C LEU A 61 15.72 6.02 -4.83
N CYS A 62 14.52 6.25 -5.32
CA CYS A 62 13.44 6.77 -4.50
C CYS A 62 12.12 6.04 -4.71
N GLY A 63 11.20 6.20 -3.74
CA GLY A 63 9.83 5.77 -3.90
C GLY A 63 9.06 6.79 -4.74
N SER A 64 7.74 6.73 -4.67
CA SER A 64 6.89 7.81 -5.17
C SER A 64 5.78 8.09 -4.18
N SER A 65 5.67 9.35 -3.75
CA SER A 65 4.59 9.78 -2.88
C SER A 65 3.54 10.53 -3.69
N TYR A 66 2.28 10.36 -3.31
CA TYR A 66 1.18 11.15 -3.87
C TYR A 66 0.19 11.53 -2.76
N PRO A 67 0.02 12.84 -2.46
CA PRO A 67 0.44 13.99 -3.25
C PRO A 67 1.75 14.67 -2.80
N ALA A 68 2.53 14.10 -1.86
CA ALA A 68 3.77 14.74 -1.41
C ALA A 68 4.75 14.96 -2.58
N SER A 69 5.58 16.01 -2.49
CA SER A 69 6.55 16.39 -3.53
C SER A 69 8.00 16.03 -3.15
N PHE A 70 8.20 15.30 -2.05
CA PHE A 70 9.51 15.04 -1.47
C PHE A 70 10.45 14.29 -2.43
N GLU A 71 9.97 13.20 -3.02
CA GLU A 71 10.74 12.41 -4.00
C GLU A 71 10.88 13.14 -5.34
N LEU A 72 9.90 13.96 -5.72
CA LEU A 72 10.00 14.78 -6.94
C LEU A 72 11.10 15.84 -6.83
N GLU A 73 11.26 16.44 -5.65
CA GLU A 73 12.36 17.37 -5.38
C GLU A 73 13.72 16.66 -5.46
N ALA A 74 13.81 15.42 -4.96
CA ALA A 74 15.02 14.62 -5.10
C ALA A 74 15.35 14.31 -6.57
N ILE A 75 14.36 13.96 -7.39
CA ILE A 75 14.57 13.71 -8.83
C ILE A 75 15.07 14.97 -9.54
N LYS A 76 14.50 16.15 -9.23
CA LYS A 76 14.96 17.43 -9.79
C LYS A 76 16.42 17.69 -9.43
N GLN A 77 16.78 17.60 -8.15
CA GLN A 77 18.14 17.87 -7.68
C GLN A 77 19.15 16.85 -8.20
N ALA A 78 18.75 15.58 -8.34
CA ALA A 78 19.60 14.56 -8.96
C ALA A 78 19.93 14.93 -10.41
N ARG A 79 18.92 15.35 -11.18
CA ARG A 79 19.10 15.80 -12.58
C ARG A 79 20.03 17.01 -12.67
N GLU A 80 19.85 18.01 -11.80
CA GLU A 80 20.73 19.19 -11.74
C GLU A 80 22.19 18.85 -11.45
N GLN A 81 22.44 17.76 -10.71
CA GLN A 81 23.77 17.26 -10.40
C GLN A 81 24.28 16.20 -11.40
N GLY A 82 23.55 15.94 -12.49
CA GLY A 82 23.90 14.92 -13.49
C GLY A 82 23.86 13.49 -12.92
N LYS A 83 23.10 13.25 -11.85
CA LYS A 83 22.94 11.94 -11.21
C LYS A 83 21.76 11.21 -11.82
N ARG A 84 21.95 9.92 -12.10
CA ARG A 84 20.88 9.03 -12.57
C ARG A 84 19.85 8.81 -11.46
N SER A 85 18.58 8.86 -11.81
CA SER A 85 17.44 8.70 -10.90
C SER A 85 16.59 7.49 -11.28
N VAL A 86 16.25 6.68 -10.28
CA VAL A 86 15.42 5.49 -10.39
C VAL A 86 14.27 5.60 -9.39
N VAL A 87 13.05 5.35 -9.85
CA VAL A 87 11.87 5.32 -8.96
C VAL A 87 11.34 3.90 -8.88
N PHE A 88 11.19 3.37 -7.66
CA PHE A 88 10.51 2.10 -7.42
C PHE A 88 9.05 2.37 -7.05
N LEU A 89 8.12 2.00 -7.92
CA LEU A 89 6.68 2.14 -7.69
C LEU A 89 6.18 1.05 -6.73
N ASP A 90 5.46 1.45 -5.70
CA ASP A 90 5.00 0.62 -4.58
C ASP A 90 3.51 0.25 -4.65
N HIS A 91 2.79 0.70 -5.67
CA HIS A 91 1.36 0.45 -5.86
C HIS A 91 1.03 0.38 -7.36
N TRP A 92 -0.24 0.18 -7.72
CA TRP A 92 -0.74 0.08 -9.11
C TRP A 92 -1.58 1.27 -9.60
N ILE A 93 -1.51 2.40 -8.90
CA ILE A 93 -2.40 3.55 -9.18
C ILE A 93 -1.62 4.84 -9.43
N ASN A 94 -2.20 5.71 -10.26
CA ASN A 94 -1.80 7.10 -10.46
C ASN A 94 -0.36 7.29 -10.97
N TYR A 95 0.12 6.43 -11.88
CA TYR A 95 1.55 6.43 -12.25
C TYR A 95 2.00 7.74 -12.86
N ARG A 96 1.27 8.28 -13.83
CA ARG A 96 1.60 9.60 -14.40
C ARG A 96 1.44 10.72 -13.37
N GLN A 97 0.33 10.73 -12.63
CA GLN A 97 0.05 11.76 -11.62
C GLN A 97 1.07 11.78 -10.46
N ARG A 98 1.73 10.65 -10.16
CA ARG A 98 2.84 10.61 -9.19
C ARG A 98 3.99 11.55 -9.58
N PHE A 99 4.18 11.80 -10.87
CA PHE A 99 5.25 12.64 -11.42
C PHE A 99 4.82 14.04 -11.83
N GLU A 100 3.54 14.40 -11.63
CA GLU A 100 2.99 15.70 -12.02
C GLU A 100 2.62 16.55 -10.82
N ARG A 101 3.13 17.79 -10.75
CA ARG A 101 2.76 18.76 -9.71
C ARG A 101 2.65 20.15 -10.31
N ASN A 102 1.53 20.83 -10.05
CA ASN A 102 1.28 22.22 -10.48
C ASN A 102 1.51 22.44 -11.99
N GLY A 103 1.13 21.46 -12.82
CA GLY A 103 1.32 21.51 -14.28
C GLY A 103 2.74 21.17 -14.76
N PHE A 104 3.65 20.80 -13.88
CA PHE A 104 5.00 20.37 -14.23
C PHE A 104 5.19 18.88 -14.04
N THR A 105 5.85 18.25 -15.01
CA THR A 105 6.18 16.82 -14.98
C THR A 105 7.66 16.63 -14.60
N VAL A 106 7.93 15.74 -13.66
CA VAL A 106 9.27 15.41 -13.16
C VAL A 106 9.48 13.91 -13.25
N LEU A 107 10.07 13.46 -14.36
CA LEU A 107 10.31 12.03 -14.62
C LEU A 107 11.69 11.57 -14.14
N PRO A 108 11.81 10.34 -13.60
CA PRO A 108 13.11 9.70 -13.38
C PRO A 108 13.72 9.19 -14.71
N ASP A 109 14.96 8.69 -14.64
CA ASP A 109 15.64 8.07 -15.79
C ASP A 109 15.25 6.59 -15.99
N GLU A 110 14.73 5.94 -14.95
CA GLU A 110 14.24 4.56 -15.00
C GLU A 110 13.14 4.36 -13.94
N ILE A 111 12.17 3.48 -14.25
CA ILE A 111 11.15 3.04 -13.31
C ILE A 111 11.34 1.54 -13.03
N TRP A 112 11.31 1.20 -11.75
CA TRP A 112 11.23 -0.17 -11.27
C TRP A 112 9.82 -0.48 -10.77
N VAL A 113 9.37 -1.69 -11.08
CA VAL A 113 8.07 -2.24 -10.70
C VAL A 113 8.25 -3.66 -10.18
N GLY A 114 7.35 -4.06 -9.27
CA GLY A 114 7.50 -5.29 -8.49
C GLY A 114 6.88 -6.54 -9.10
N ASP A 115 6.01 -6.38 -10.10
CA ASP A 115 5.18 -7.44 -10.66
C ASP A 115 4.76 -7.13 -12.11
N PRO A 116 4.32 -8.15 -12.89
CA PRO A 116 3.94 -7.98 -14.28
C PRO A 116 2.76 -7.02 -14.51
N ASP A 117 1.80 -6.94 -13.59
CA ASP A 117 0.67 -6.02 -13.74
C ASP A 117 1.13 -4.57 -13.61
N ALA A 118 1.97 -4.27 -12.62
CA ALA A 118 2.63 -2.99 -12.47
C ALA A 118 3.51 -2.64 -13.69
N GLU A 119 4.20 -3.62 -14.29
CA GLU A 119 4.95 -3.41 -15.54
C GLU A 119 4.05 -3.01 -16.70
N CYS A 120 2.93 -3.71 -16.89
CA CYS A 120 1.96 -3.40 -17.93
C CYS A 120 1.44 -1.96 -17.79
N ILE A 121 1.00 -1.59 -16.58
CA ILE A 121 0.48 -0.26 -16.25
C ILE A 121 1.56 0.81 -16.45
N ALA A 122 2.81 0.55 -16.04
CA ALA A 122 3.93 1.48 -16.23
C ALA A 122 4.26 1.72 -17.70
N ARG A 123 4.30 0.67 -18.52
CA ARG A 123 4.57 0.81 -19.95
C ARG A 123 3.45 1.55 -20.69
N GLU A 124 2.21 1.37 -20.25
CA GLU A 124 1.06 2.08 -20.83
C GLU A 124 1.03 3.56 -20.41
N GLN A 125 1.18 3.85 -19.11
CA GLN A 125 1.02 5.21 -18.60
C GLN A 125 2.27 6.08 -18.71
N LEU A 126 3.47 5.48 -18.81
CA LEU A 126 4.77 6.15 -18.86
C LEU A 126 5.65 5.58 -19.99
N PRO A 127 5.18 5.58 -21.26
CA PRO A 127 5.90 5.00 -22.39
C PRO A 127 7.24 5.68 -22.69
N GLU A 128 7.47 6.89 -22.18
CA GLU A 128 8.68 7.66 -22.36
C GLU A 128 9.84 7.27 -21.42
N ILE A 129 9.59 6.41 -20.42
CA ILE A 129 10.58 6.01 -19.40
C ILE A 129 10.87 4.51 -19.53
N PRO A 130 12.15 4.09 -19.50
CA PRO A 130 12.50 2.69 -19.37
C PRO A 130 11.88 2.07 -18.11
N VAL A 131 11.12 0.99 -18.28
CA VAL A 131 10.54 0.20 -17.18
C VAL A 131 11.31 -1.09 -17.03
N ARG A 132 11.73 -1.41 -15.79
CA ARG A 132 12.35 -2.67 -15.43
C ARG A 132 11.52 -3.40 -14.38
N LEU A 133 11.16 -4.64 -14.71
CA LEU A 133 10.58 -5.58 -13.75
C LEU A 133 11.66 -6.11 -12.81
N ILE A 134 11.46 -5.91 -11.51
CA ILE A 134 12.31 -6.41 -10.42
C ILE A 134 11.42 -7.25 -9.50
N GLU A 135 11.91 -8.40 -9.04
CA GLU A 135 11.18 -9.18 -8.02
C GLU A 135 10.89 -8.28 -6.80
N ASN A 136 9.62 -8.14 -6.42
CA ASN A 136 9.22 -7.24 -5.35
C ASN A 136 9.86 -7.66 -4.00
N PRO A 137 10.86 -6.93 -3.49
CA PRO A 137 11.62 -7.35 -2.31
C PRO A 137 10.77 -7.28 -1.03
N TYR A 138 9.74 -6.43 -1.02
CA TYR A 138 8.79 -6.38 0.09
C TYR A 138 7.89 -7.62 0.08
N PHE A 139 7.46 -8.10 -1.09
CA PHE A 139 6.71 -9.36 -1.16
C PHE A 139 7.58 -10.55 -0.78
N SER A 140 8.84 -10.59 -1.20
CA SER A 140 9.76 -11.65 -0.77
C SER A 140 9.96 -11.65 0.76
N ASP A 141 9.91 -10.48 1.43
CA ASP A 141 9.90 -10.39 2.90
C ASP A 141 8.60 -10.94 3.49
N LEU A 142 7.45 -10.50 2.98
CA LEU A 142 6.14 -10.95 3.44
C LEU A 142 5.95 -12.46 3.28
N ILE A 143 6.30 -13.02 2.12
CA ILE A 143 6.19 -14.46 1.85
C ILE A 143 7.04 -15.26 2.82
N ALA A 144 8.29 -14.84 3.07
CA ALA A 144 9.15 -15.50 4.03
C ALA A 144 8.55 -15.47 5.45
N GLU A 145 7.96 -14.34 5.84
CA GLU A 145 7.29 -14.18 7.14
C GLU A 145 6.02 -15.03 7.26
N ILE A 146 5.17 -15.03 6.22
CA ILE A 146 3.96 -15.84 6.13
C ILE A 146 4.33 -17.33 6.27
N GLN A 147 5.31 -17.81 5.50
CA GLN A 147 5.76 -19.20 5.55
C GLN A 147 6.31 -19.60 6.93
N ALA A 148 7.05 -18.70 7.59
CA ALA A 148 7.58 -18.95 8.93
C ALA A 148 6.48 -19.05 10.00
N ARG A 149 5.35 -18.35 9.81
CA ARG A 149 4.24 -18.27 10.77
C ARG A 149 3.09 -19.25 10.46
N ALA A 150 2.93 -19.70 9.22
CA ALA A 150 1.77 -20.48 8.74
C ALA A 150 1.45 -21.72 9.58
N ARG A 151 2.47 -22.39 10.16
CA ARG A 151 2.28 -23.59 10.99
C ARG A 151 1.50 -23.36 12.28
N LYS A 152 1.28 -22.12 12.69
CA LYS A 152 0.62 -21.77 13.96
C LYS A 152 -0.90 -21.61 13.86
N TYR A 153 -1.45 -21.54 12.65
CA TYR A 153 -2.86 -21.19 12.45
C TYR A 153 -3.59 -22.32 11.74
N VAL A 154 -4.35 -23.10 12.51
CA VAL A 154 -5.36 -24.03 11.99
C VAL A 154 -6.70 -23.53 12.48
N ASN A 155 -7.51 -22.95 11.59
CA ASN A 155 -8.88 -22.60 11.92
C ASN A 155 -9.73 -23.86 11.88
N THR A 156 -10.24 -24.29 13.05
CA THR A 156 -11.15 -25.44 13.16
C THR A 156 -12.60 -25.01 13.36
N ASP A 157 -12.91 -23.71 13.30
CA ASP A 157 -14.26 -23.21 13.48
C ASP A 157 -15.09 -23.45 12.20
N ILE A 158 -16.38 -23.71 12.40
CA ILE A 158 -17.34 -23.91 11.30
C ILE A 158 -17.81 -22.55 10.77
N LYS A 159 -17.77 -21.51 11.60
CA LYS A 159 -18.15 -20.15 11.19
C LYS A 159 -16.92 -19.35 10.77
N ALA A 160 -17.05 -18.64 9.65
CA ALA A 160 -15.99 -17.84 9.09
C ALA A 160 -15.75 -16.55 9.89
N ARG A 161 -14.55 -16.00 9.81
CA ARG A 161 -14.23 -14.65 10.28
C ARG A 161 -13.83 -13.79 9.08
N ALA A 162 -14.21 -12.52 9.12
CA ALA A 162 -13.85 -11.55 8.08
C ALA A 162 -13.04 -10.40 8.69
N LEU A 163 -12.01 -9.94 7.97
CA LEU A 163 -11.23 -8.76 8.29
C LEU A 163 -11.56 -7.65 7.30
N PHE A 164 -12.20 -6.58 7.75
CA PHE A 164 -12.36 -5.35 6.98
C PHE A 164 -11.13 -4.45 7.13
N LEU A 165 -10.47 -4.14 6.03
CA LEU A 165 -9.31 -3.26 5.92
C LEU A 165 -9.76 -1.83 5.63
N SER A 166 -9.81 -1.01 6.69
CA SER A 166 -10.18 0.39 6.60
C SER A 166 -9.15 1.23 5.84
N GLN A 167 -9.61 2.32 5.20
CA GLN A 167 -8.78 3.33 4.56
C GLN A 167 -9.37 4.73 4.75
N PRO A 168 -8.54 5.78 4.84
CA PRO A 168 -9.01 7.13 5.12
C PRO A 168 -9.51 7.84 3.84
N ILE A 169 -10.39 7.22 3.06
CA ILE A 169 -10.86 7.75 1.76
C ILE A 169 -11.54 9.10 1.94
N SER A 170 -12.45 9.21 2.91
CA SER A 170 -13.16 10.46 3.25
C SER A 170 -12.23 11.61 3.65
N ALA A 171 -11.02 11.31 4.16
CA ALA A 171 -10.03 12.33 4.49
C ALA A 171 -9.38 12.97 3.24
N HIS A 172 -9.53 12.35 2.07
CA HIS A 172 -8.94 12.80 0.81
C HIS A 172 -9.94 13.52 -0.11
N GLU A 173 -11.25 13.31 0.05
CA GLU A 173 -12.31 13.87 -0.80
C GLU A 173 -12.36 15.41 -0.80
N SER A 174 -11.86 16.07 0.25
CA SER A 174 -11.90 17.53 0.40
C SER A 174 -10.78 18.30 -0.31
N ARG A 175 -9.85 17.61 -1.00
CA ARG A 175 -8.72 18.28 -1.66
C ARG A 175 -9.11 18.72 -3.06
N ALA A 176 -9.65 19.94 -3.18
CA ALA A 176 -9.99 20.58 -4.46
C ALA A 176 -8.87 20.53 -5.52
N SER A 177 -7.60 20.45 -5.09
CA SER A 177 -6.43 20.34 -5.97
C SER A 177 -6.16 18.94 -6.53
N TYR A 178 -6.88 17.90 -6.10
CA TYR A 178 -6.65 16.51 -6.48
C TYR A 178 -7.98 15.76 -6.73
N PRO A 179 -8.72 16.11 -7.80
CA PRO A 179 -10.03 15.52 -8.11
C PRO A 179 -9.98 14.00 -8.36
N ASP A 180 -8.82 13.48 -8.75
CA ASP A 180 -8.59 12.03 -8.92
C ASP A 180 -8.66 11.24 -7.59
N LEU A 181 -8.61 11.93 -6.45
CA LEU A 181 -8.76 11.34 -5.12
C LEU A 181 -10.23 11.17 -4.69
N ASP A 182 -11.18 11.84 -5.35
CA ASP A 182 -12.60 11.58 -5.12
C ASP A 182 -12.92 10.17 -5.64
N ARG A 183 -13.41 9.30 -4.75
CA ARG A 183 -13.74 7.91 -5.08
C ARG A 183 -15.24 7.70 -5.32
N GLY A 184 -16.08 8.70 -5.01
CA GLY A 184 -17.54 8.57 -5.04
C GLY A 184 -18.11 7.70 -3.92
N TYR A 185 -17.31 7.38 -2.91
CA TYR A 185 -17.73 6.65 -1.71
C TYR A 185 -16.74 6.86 -0.57
N THR A 186 -17.20 6.70 0.66
CA THR A 186 -16.36 6.66 1.87
C THR A 186 -16.12 5.24 2.36
N GLU A 187 -15.06 5.05 3.14
CA GLU A 187 -14.77 3.79 3.81
C GLU A 187 -15.89 3.28 4.71
N GLN A 188 -16.68 4.18 5.33
CA GLN A 188 -17.84 3.80 6.13
C GLN A 188 -18.99 3.32 5.25
N GLN A 189 -19.16 3.88 4.05
CA GLN A 189 -20.15 3.39 3.07
C GLN A 189 -19.76 2.01 2.57
N ALA A 190 -18.49 1.78 2.24
CA ALA A 190 -17.98 0.47 1.85
C ALA A 190 -18.12 -0.57 2.97
N LEU A 191 -17.81 -0.22 4.22
CA LEU A 191 -18.05 -1.09 5.37
C LEU A 191 -19.52 -1.49 5.48
N ARG A 192 -20.44 -0.51 5.44
CA ARG A 192 -21.89 -0.80 5.52
C ARG A 192 -22.38 -1.62 4.33
N TYR A 193 -21.86 -1.36 3.13
CA TYR A 193 -22.16 -2.15 1.95
C TYR A 193 -21.72 -3.61 2.13
N PHE A 194 -20.52 -3.85 2.65
CA PHE A 194 -20.07 -5.19 3.02
C PHE A 194 -20.99 -5.85 4.07
N LEU A 195 -21.23 -5.18 5.20
CA LEU A 195 -21.99 -5.73 6.31
C LEU A 195 -23.44 -6.08 5.93
N ARG A 196 -24.09 -5.27 5.06
CA ARG A 196 -25.43 -5.56 4.54
C ARG A 196 -25.47 -6.77 3.59
N ASN A 197 -24.37 -7.02 2.89
CA ASN A 197 -24.25 -8.09 1.90
C ASN A 197 -23.42 -9.29 2.40
N ILE A 198 -23.14 -9.35 3.71
CA ILE A 198 -22.32 -10.40 4.32
C ILE A 198 -22.85 -11.82 4.09
N HIS A 199 -24.17 -11.95 3.88
CA HIS A 199 -24.83 -13.22 3.56
C HIS A 199 -24.37 -13.81 2.21
N LEU A 200 -23.87 -12.99 1.28
CA LEU A 200 -23.38 -13.44 -0.03
C LEU A 200 -22.04 -14.20 0.05
N LEU A 201 -21.36 -14.19 1.21
CA LEU A 201 -20.15 -14.99 1.44
C LEU A 201 -20.40 -16.51 1.37
N GLY A 202 -21.65 -16.96 1.36
CA GLY A 202 -22.02 -18.37 1.22
C GLY A 202 -21.78 -19.22 2.47
N GLN A 203 -21.34 -18.63 3.58
CA GLN A 203 -21.17 -19.31 4.86
C GLN A 203 -21.45 -18.38 6.05
N PRO A 204 -21.92 -18.91 7.20
CA PRO A 204 -22.18 -18.10 8.38
C PRO A 204 -20.90 -17.42 8.90
N VAL A 205 -20.97 -16.10 9.12
CA VAL A 205 -19.87 -15.33 9.70
C VAL A 205 -20.03 -15.25 11.23
N LYS A 206 -18.95 -15.60 11.95
CA LYS A 206 -18.84 -15.52 13.40
C LYS A 206 -18.70 -14.09 13.88
N GLU A 207 -17.78 -13.35 13.26
CA GLU A 207 -17.51 -11.95 13.58
C GLU A 207 -16.81 -11.25 12.41
N VAL A 208 -16.93 -9.92 12.39
CA VAL A 208 -16.17 -9.03 11.51
C VAL A 208 -15.19 -8.23 12.35
N LEU A 209 -13.91 -8.29 12.00
CA LEU A 209 -12.84 -7.50 12.58
C LEU A 209 -12.58 -6.28 11.69
N ILE A 210 -12.54 -5.09 12.26
CA ILE A 210 -12.21 -3.84 11.55
C ILE A 210 -10.77 -3.47 11.89
N ARG A 211 -9.89 -3.54 10.90
CA ARG A 211 -8.52 -3.04 11.03
C ARG A 211 -8.44 -1.60 10.57
N LEU A 212 -8.15 -0.69 11.50
CA LEU A 212 -7.95 0.72 11.22
C LEU A 212 -6.70 0.93 10.34
N HIS A 213 -6.77 1.92 9.45
CA HIS A 213 -5.59 2.41 8.78
C HIS A 213 -4.67 3.12 9.80
N PRO A 214 -3.32 3.05 9.67
CA PRO A 214 -2.41 3.67 10.63
C PRO A 214 -2.58 5.18 10.87
N SER A 215 -3.25 5.89 9.94
CA SER A 215 -3.56 7.32 10.06
C SER A 215 -4.93 7.62 10.64
N GLU A 216 -5.76 6.60 10.86
CA GLU A 216 -7.10 6.76 11.43
C GLU A 216 -7.05 6.84 12.95
N GLN A 217 -7.96 7.61 13.52
CA GLN A 217 -8.06 7.75 14.97
C GLN A 217 -8.78 6.54 15.58
N PRO A 218 -8.38 6.11 16.79
CA PRO A 218 -9.20 5.21 17.59
C PRO A 218 -10.64 5.75 17.73
N GLY A 219 -11.62 4.85 17.77
CA GLY A 219 -13.04 5.21 17.90
C GLY A 219 -13.75 5.63 16.61
N LYS A 220 -13.05 5.63 15.45
CA LYS A 220 -13.64 6.00 14.15
C LYS A 220 -14.91 5.22 13.78
N TYR A 221 -15.04 3.99 14.28
CA TYR A 221 -16.15 3.09 13.98
C TYR A 221 -17.03 2.80 15.21
N ASP A 222 -16.96 3.62 16.27
CA ASP A 222 -17.79 3.43 17.45
C ASP A 222 -19.28 3.45 17.10
N GLY A 223 -20.02 2.46 17.61
CA GLY A 223 -21.47 2.33 17.41
C GLY A 223 -21.88 1.58 16.14
N ILE A 224 -20.95 1.18 15.27
CA ILE A 224 -21.28 0.35 14.10
C ILE A 224 -21.89 -1.00 14.51
N GLU A 225 -21.49 -1.53 15.67
CA GLU A 225 -22.00 -2.77 16.25
C GLU A 225 -23.48 -2.69 16.65
N MET A 226 -24.01 -1.47 16.84
CA MET A 226 -25.44 -1.26 17.12
C MET A 226 -26.28 -1.28 15.83
N GLU A 227 -25.67 -1.19 14.65
CA GLU A 227 -26.36 -1.19 13.36
C GLU A 227 -26.65 -2.61 12.84
N PHE A 228 -26.02 -3.67 13.39
CA PHE A 228 -26.06 -5.03 12.85
C PHE A 228 -26.16 -6.11 13.94
N ASP A 229 -26.93 -7.17 13.69
CA ASP A 229 -27.21 -8.25 14.66
C ASP A 229 -26.11 -9.34 14.77
N PHE A 230 -24.85 -9.00 14.48
CA PHE A 230 -23.73 -9.93 14.59
C PHE A 230 -22.46 -9.24 15.13
N PRO A 231 -21.51 -10.00 15.71
CA PRO A 231 -20.34 -9.40 16.34
C PRO A 231 -19.46 -8.63 15.36
N ILE A 232 -19.24 -7.35 15.65
CA ILE A 232 -18.29 -6.47 14.96
C ILE A 232 -17.33 -5.92 16.01
N ARG A 233 -16.02 -5.98 15.74
CA ARG A 233 -14.97 -5.56 16.69
C ARG A 233 -13.83 -4.85 15.98
N ILE A 234 -13.13 -3.99 16.70
CA ILE A 234 -11.84 -3.46 16.24
C ILE A 234 -10.78 -4.57 16.37
N ASP A 235 -9.98 -4.75 15.32
CA ASP A 235 -8.83 -5.65 15.34
C ASP A 235 -7.76 -5.13 16.31
N ALA A 236 -7.38 -5.98 17.27
CA ALA A 236 -6.38 -5.68 18.29
C ALA A 236 -4.99 -6.28 17.97
N SER A 237 -4.84 -6.92 16.81
CA SER A 237 -3.58 -7.56 16.41
C SER A 237 -2.47 -6.53 16.19
N ALA A 238 -1.29 -6.83 16.73
CA ALA A 238 -0.14 -5.92 16.67
C ALA A 238 0.35 -5.68 15.24
N ASP A 239 0.34 -6.72 14.39
CA ASP A 239 0.73 -6.63 12.98
C ASP A 239 -0.35 -7.15 12.04
N LEU A 240 -0.23 -6.78 10.76
CA LEU A 240 -1.22 -7.09 9.72
C LEU A 240 -1.29 -8.58 9.40
N ILE A 241 -0.16 -9.30 9.47
CA ILE A 241 -0.09 -10.71 9.12
C ILE A 241 -0.87 -11.54 10.15
N ASP A 242 -0.76 -11.19 11.43
CA ASP A 242 -1.55 -11.82 12.49
C ASP A 242 -3.06 -11.59 12.28
N SER A 243 -3.47 -10.38 11.88
CA SER A 243 -4.87 -10.08 11.53
C SER A 243 -5.36 -10.96 10.38
N ILE A 244 -4.54 -11.08 9.32
CA ILE A 244 -4.87 -11.86 8.11
C ILE A 244 -4.97 -13.35 8.44
N PHE A 245 -4.05 -13.90 9.24
CA PHE A 245 -4.11 -15.31 9.61
C PHE A 245 -5.32 -15.67 10.47
N ALA A 246 -5.82 -14.71 11.26
CA ALA A 246 -6.95 -14.91 12.14
C ALA A 246 -8.31 -15.01 11.42
N VAL A 247 -8.38 -14.75 10.11
CA VAL A 247 -9.63 -14.67 9.34
C VAL A 247 -9.63 -15.57 8.10
N ASP A 248 -10.81 -15.80 7.55
CA ASP A 248 -11.02 -16.57 6.31
C ASP A 248 -11.21 -15.64 5.11
N PHE A 249 -11.84 -14.49 5.35
CA PHE A 249 -12.06 -13.46 4.34
C PHE A 249 -11.31 -12.17 4.69
N VAL A 250 -10.62 -11.59 3.71
CA VAL A 250 -10.03 -10.25 3.79
C VAL A 250 -10.82 -9.33 2.87
N VAL A 251 -11.40 -8.27 3.42
CA VAL A 251 -12.35 -7.40 2.72
C VAL A 251 -11.84 -5.97 2.74
N GLY A 252 -11.84 -5.26 1.62
CA GLY A 252 -11.27 -3.91 1.57
C GLY A 252 -11.57 -3.12 0.29
N MET A 253 -10.77 -2.06 0.06
CA MET A 253 -11.00 -1.06 -0.99
C MET A 253 -9.67 -0.53 -1.61
N ASP A 254 -9.06 -1.14 -2.63
CA ASP A 254 -7.79 -0.64 -3.22
C ASP A 254 -6.56 -0.57 -2.29
N SER A 255 -6.45 -1.39 -1.24
CA SER A 255 -5.27 -1.35 -0.34
C SER A 255 -4.24 -2.43 -0.67
N MET A 256 -2.96 -2.09 -0.54
CA MET A 256 -1.86 -3.06 -0.50
C MET A 256 -2.11 -4.20 0.50
N ALA A 257 -2.78 -3.95 1.63
CA ALA A 257 -3.09 -4.99 2.62
C ALA A 257 -4.03 -6.08 2.07
N MET A 258 -4.82 -5.80 1.03
CA MET A 258 -5.61 -6.81 0.31
C MET A 258 -4.69 -7.76 -0.46
N VAL A 259 -3.63 -7.23 -1.07
CA VAL A 259 -2.62 -8.03 -1.79
C VAL A 259 -1.82 -8.89 -0.81
N VAL A 260 -1.53 -8.39 0.39
CA VAL A 260 -0.97 -9.24 1.47
C VAL A 260 -1.92 -10.39 1.82
N GLY A 261 -3.24 -10.17 1.79
CA GLY A 261 -4.25 -11.22 1.94
C GLY A 261 -4.15 -12.30 0.86
N LEU A 262 -3.94 -11.91 -0.41
CA LEU A 262 -3.70 -12.85 -1.52
C LEU A 262 -2.41 -13.65 -1.30
N LEU A 263 -1.32 -12.99 -0.90
CA LEU A 263 -0.03 -13.66 -0.60
C LEU A 263 -0.13 -14.67 0.55
N ALA A 264 -1.14 -14.53 1.41
CA ALA A 264 -1.43 -15.42 2.53
C ALA A 264 -2.53 -16.46 2.21
N ASP A 265 -2.86 -16.64 0.93
CA ASP A 265 -3.88 -17.58 0.42
C ASP A 265 -5.26 -17.37 1.05
N LYS A 266 -5.65 -16.12 1.33
CA LYS A 266 -6.99 -15.77 1.81
C LYS A 266 -7.93 -15.46 0.67
N THR A 267 -9.23 -15.65 0.91
CA THR A 267 -10.27 -15.13 0.01
C THR A 267 -10.34 -13.62 0.18
N VAL A 268 -9.95 -12.88 -0.85
CA VAL A 268 -9.90 -11.42 -0.82
C VAL A 268 -11.08 -10.84 -1.60
N ILE A 269 -11.79 -9.89 -0.98
CA ILE A 269 -13.02 -9.31 -1.52
C ILE A 269 -12.93 -7.78 -1.54
N CYS A 270 -13.12 -7.20 -2.72
CA CYS A 270 -13.37 -5.79 -2.91
C CYS A 270 -14.83 -5.46 -2.53
N CYS A 271 -15.02 -4.55 -1.59
CA CYS A 271 -16.33 -4.11 -1.10
C CYS A 271 -16.67 -2.67 -1.50
N ILE A 272 -16.07 -2.16 -2.58
CA ILE A 272 -16.43 -0.84 -3.08
C ILE A 272 -17.89 -0.88 -3.58
N PRO A 273 -18.79 -0.02 -3.06
CA PRO A 273 -20.20 -0.06 -3.39
C PRO A 273 -20.46 0.35 -4.86
N PRO A 274 -21.60 -0.02 -5.47
CA PRO A 274 -21.85 0.18 -6.91
C PRO A 274 -21.72 1.63 -7.40
N GLU A 275 -22.06 2.60 -6.55
CA GLU A 275 -21.91 4.04 -6.82
C GLU A 275 -20.45 4.52 -6.84
N GLY A 276 -19.55 3.77 -6.19
CA GLY A 276 -18.13 4.09 -6.09
C GLY A 276 -17.34 3.69 -7.35
N LYS A 277 -16.29 4.47 -7.64
CA LYS A 277 -15.34 4.17 -8.72
C LYS A 277 -14.77 2.75 -8.55
N PRO A 278 -14.62 1.95 -9.63
CA PRO A 278 -14.16 0.57 -9.53
C PRO A 278 -12.82 0.39 -8.79
N CYS A 279 -12.60 -0.85 -8.33
CA CYS A 279 -11.32 -1.28 -7.79
C CYS A 279 -10.21 -1.02 -8.83
N ARG A 280 -9.07 -0.53 -8.39
CA ARG A 280 -7.90 -0.26 -9.23
C ARG A 280 -6.77 -1.25 -9.03
N LEU A 281 -6.92 -2.20 -8.10
CA LEU A 281 -5.98 -3.30 -7.99
C LEU A 281 -6.16 -4.23 -9.21
N PRO A 282 -5.09 -4.58 -9.93
CA PRO A 282 -5.19 -5.36 -11.16
C PRO A 282 -5.38 -6.87 -10.95
N HIS A 283 -5.20 -7.35 -9.72
CA HIS A 283 -5.25 -8.77 -9.36
C HIS A 283 -6.63 -9.37 -9.61
N ALA A 284 -6.71 -10.31 -10.56
CA ALA A 284 -7.95 -10.97 -10.96
C ALA A 284 -8.52 -11.89 -9.88
N GLU A 285 -7.70 -12.29 -8.90
CA GLU A 285 -8.05 -13.12 -7.76
C GLU A 285 -8.90 -12.36 -6.72
N ILE A 286 -8.96 -11.02 -6.80
CA ILE A 286 -9.82 -10.23 -5.93
C ILE A 286 -11.27 -10.38 -6.40
N LEU A 287 -12.11 -10.97 -5.55
CA LEU A 287 -13.54 -11.08 -5.80
C LEU A 287 -14.20 -9.72 -5.59
N HIS A 288 -15.22 -9.40 -6.37
CA HIS A 288 -15.92 -8.13 -6.27
C HIS A 288 -17.33 -8.36 -5.73
N LEU A 289 -17.62 -7.82 -4.55
CA LEU A 289 -18.92 -7.99 -3.89
C LEU A 289 -20.09 -7.44 -4.73
N ARG A 290 -19.81 -6.48 -5.60
CA ARG A 290 -20.78 -5.91 -6.55
C ARG A 290 -21.20 -6.85 -7.68
N ASP A 291 -20.46 -7.93 -7.89
CA ASP A 291 -20.71 -8.91 -8.96
C ASP A 291 -21.47 -10.15 -8.43
N TRP A 292 -21.88 -10.13 -7.16
CA TRP A 292 -22.57 -11.23 -6.48
C TRP A 292 -24.08 -11.06 -6.44
#